data_AF-A0A4Y6RCV5-F1
#
_entry.id   AF-A0A4Y6RCV5-F1
#
_cell.length_a   1.000
_cell.length_b   1.000
_cell.length_c   1.000
_cell.angle_alpha   90.00
_cell.angle_beta   90.00
_cell.angle_gamma   90.00
#
_symmetry.space_group_name_H-M   'P 1'
#
loop_
_entity.id
_entity.type
_entity.pdbx_description
1 polymer ?
#
loop_
_entity_poly.entity_id
_entity_poly.type
_entity_poly.pdbx_seq_one_letter_code
_entity_poly.pdbx_strand_id
1 'polypeptide(L)'
;MAELSDDEWSVTKIRERALIGVAPNDAFGSISGVLNLAGKQPDEYAFVSCCWFAMDLVRLSDTTEPPSGVAEVLISLQPAAKKFGAANELKNIANWYRLTI
;
A
#
# COMPACT_ATOMS: atom_id res chain seq x y z
N MET A 1 -11.08 -0.47 26.58
CA MET A 1 -10.86 -0.14 25.16
C MET A 1 -10.18 1.22 25.16
N ALA A 2 -8.90 1.28 24.80
CA ALA A 2 -8.22 2.58 24.68
C ALA A 2 -8.89 3.36 23.55
N GLU A 3 -9.31 4.60 23.83
CA GLU A 3 -9.85 5.48 22.80
C GLU A 3 -8.74 5.76 21.78
N LEU A 4 -9.11 5.88 20.50
CA LEU A 4 -8.17 6.22 19.42
C LEU A 4 -7.44 7.55 19.67
N SER A 5 -7.91 8.37 20.63
CA SER A 5 -7.26 9.60 21.10
C SER A 5 -6.01 9.36 21.96
N ASP A 6 -5.81 8.18 22.53
CA ASP A 6 -4.73 7.91 23.50
C ASP A 6 -3.46 7.36 22.84
N ASP A 7 -3.53 6.91 21.59
CA ASP A 7 -2.40 6.32 20.86
C ASP A 7 -2.40 6.79 19.40
N GLU A 8 -1.74 7.92 19.16
CA GLU A 8 -1.49 8.51 17.83
C GLU A 8 -0.81 7.53 16.86
N TRP A 9 -0.22 6.44 17.37
CA TRP A 9 0.49 5.41 16.61
C TRP A 9 -0.30 4.11 16.45
N SER A 10 -1.55 4.06 16.91
CA SER A 10 -2.39 2.86 16.89
C SER A 10 -2.49 2.22 15.50
N VAL A 11 -2.70 3.03 14.46
CA VAL A 11 -2.81 2.56 13.07
C VAL A 11 -1.49 1.97 12.57
N THR A 12 -0.36 2.62 12.85
CA THR A 12 0.97 2.11 12.51
C THR A 12 1.24 0.77 13.20
N LYS A 13 0.94 0.66 14.50
CA LYS A 13 1.10 -0.58 15.27
C LYS A 13 0.23 -1.72 14.72
N ILE A 14 -1.00 -1.41 14.32
CA ILE A 14 -1.90 -2.41 13.70
C ILE A 14 -1.32 -2.88 12.37
N ARG A 15 -0.81 -1.96 11.54
CA ARG A 15 -0.19 -2.28 10.25
C ARG A 15 1.03 -3.19 10.41
N GLU A 16 1.94 -2.86 11.34
CA GLU A 16 3.12 -3.68 11.64
C GLU A 16 2.72 -5.06 12.14
N ARG A 17 1.73 -5.15 13.03
CA ARG A 17 1.22 -6.44 13.51
C ARG A 17 0.61 -7.29 12.40
N ALA A 18 -0.05 -6.67 11.42
CA ALA A 18 -0.66 -7.38 10.29
C ALA A 18 0.37 -8.08 9.39
N LEU A 19 1.66 -7.71 9.48
CA LEU A 19 2.75 -8.31 8.72
C LEU A 19 3.46 -9.44 9.49
N ILE A 20 3.23 -9.57 10.80
CA ILE A 20 3.90 -10.58 11.62
C ILE A 20 3.47 -11.97 11.15
N GLY A 21 4.45 -12.78 10.71
CA GLY A 21 4.23 -14.15 10.26
C GLY A 21 3.71 -14.30 8.82
N VAL A 22 3.58 -13.19 8.07
CA VAL A 22 3.26 -13.24 6.64
C VAL A 22 4.49 -13.73 5.87
N ALA A 23 4.32 -14.78 5.06
CA ALA A 23 5.40 -15.28 4.21
C ALA A 23 5.62 -14.34 2.99
N PRO A 24 6.85 -14.26 2.44
CA PRO A 24 7.15 -13.40 1.29
C PRO A 24 6.23 -13.62 0.08
N ASN A 25 5.88 -14.88 -0.21
CA ASN A 25 4.98 -15.22 -1.33
C ASN A 25 3.54 -14.74 -1.09
N ASP A 26 3.06 -14.82 0.16
CA ASP A 26 1.73 -14.33 0.51
C ASP A 26 1.69 -12.80 0.48
N ALA A 27 2.79 -12.15 0.90
CA ALA A 27 2.97 -10.71 0.77
C ALA A 27 2.92 -10.30 -0.69
N PHE A 28 3.67 -10.99 -1.56
CA PHE A 28 3.67 -10.78 -3.00
C PHE A 28 2.27 -10.89 -3.62
N GLY A 29 1.55 -11.97 -3.30
CA GLY A 29 0.19 -12.20 -3.79
C GLY A 29 -0.86 -11.19 -3.30
N SER A 30 -0.58 -10.49 -2.21
CA SER A 30 -1.54 -9.56 -1.57
C SER A 30 -1.44 -8.12 -2.09
N ILE A 31 -0.33 -7.72 -2.72
CA ILE A 31 -0.05 -6.32 -3.11
C ILE A 31 -1.15 -5.73 -4.00
N SER A 32 -1.51 -6.42 -5.09
CA SER A 32 -2.56 -5.94 -6.01
C SER A 32 -3.91 -5.84 -5.32
N GLY A 33 -4.21 -6.72 -4.36
CA GLY A 33 -5.44 -6.68 -3.56
C GLY A 33 -5.51 -5.41 -2.69
N VAL A 34 -4.42 -5.08 -2.00
CA VAL A 34 -4.32 -3.87 -1.17
C VAL A 34 -4.37 -2.59 -2.02
N LEU A 35 -3.70 -2.57 -3.16
CA LEU A 35 -3.76 -1.42 -4.08
C LEU A 35 -5.18 -1.23 -4.65
N ASN A 36 -5.86 -2.31 -5.02
CA ASN A 36 -7.26 -2.23 -5.42
C ASN A 36 -8.19 -1.77 -4.29
N LEU A 37 -7.86 -2.08 -3.03
CA LEU A 37 -8.58 -1.56 -1.88
C LEU A 37 -8.35 -0.05 -1.71
N ALA A 38 -7.13 0.45 -1.98
CA ALA A 38 -6.83 1.88 -1.95
C ALA A 38 -7.76 2.68 -2.88
N GLY A 39 -8.00 2.18 -4.10
CA GLY A 39 -8.88 2.83 -5.08
C GLY A 39 -10.36 2.91 -4.67
N LYS A 40 -10.76 2.21 -3.61
CA LYS A 40 -12.13 2.24 -3.06
C LYS A 40 -12.27 3.19 -1.87
N GLN A 41 -11.18 3.76 -1.37
CA GLN A 41 -11.22 4.61 -0.17
C GLN A 41 -11.73 6.02 -0.50
N PRO A 42 -12.69 6.54 0.27
CA PRO A 42 -13.27 7.86 0.02
C PRO A 42 -12.42 9.02 0.57
N ASP A 43 -11.55 8.74 1.55
CA ASP A 43 -10.71 9.73 2.23
C ASP A 43 -9.21 9.49 2.00
N GLU A 44 -8.45 10.57 2.14
CA GLU A 44 -7.00 10.62 1.93
C GLU A 44 -6.25 9.70 2.89
N TYR A 45 -6.61 9.70 4.18
CA TYR A 45 -5.87 8.95 5.19
C TYR A 45 -5.96 7.45 4.95
N ALA A 46 -7.15 6.94 4.65
CA ALA A 46 -7.36 5.53 4.31
C ALA A 46 -6.66 5.15 3.01
N PHE A 47 -6.71 6.02 1.98
CA PHE A 47 -5.99 5.81 0.73
C PHE A 47 -4.48 5.67 0.96
N VAL A 48 -3.88 6.65 1.64
CA VAL A 48 -2.44 6.69 1.93
C VAL A 48 -2.02 5.51 2.80
N SER A 49 -2.84 5.15 3.80
CA SER A 49 -2.59 3.99 4.66
C SER A 49 -2.54 2.68 3.86
N CYS A 50 -3.41 2.51 2.85
CA CYS A 50 -3.35 1.36 1.95
C CYS A 50 -2.07 1.38 1.11
N CYS A 51 -1.65 2.54 0.58
CA CYS A 51 -0.41 2.63 -0.19
C CYS A 51 0.82 2.32 0.66
N TRP A 52 0.87 2.80 1.91
CA TRP A 52 1.95 2.45 2.84
C TRP A 52 1.97 0.95 3.16
N PHE A 53 0.79 0.36 3.39
CA PHE A 53 0.72 -1.08 3.62
C PHE A 53 1.13 -1.90 2.40
N ALA A 54 0.75 -1.47 1.20
CA ALA A 54 1.23 -2.08 -0.04
C ALA A 54 2.76 -1.99 -0.14
N MET A 55 3.37 -0.86 0.22
CA MET A 55 4.83 -0.72 0.24
C MET A 55 5.50 -1.62 1.28
N ASP A 56 4.89 -1.83 2.45
CA ASP A 56 5.42 -2.76 3.45
C ASP A 56 5.35 -4.21 2.95
N LEU A 57 4.29 -4.60 2.23
CA LEU A 57 4.19 -5.90 1.56
C LEU A 57 5.21 -6.05 0.43
N VAL A 58 5.43 -5.00 -0.36
CA VAL A 58 6.46 -4.95 -1.40
C VAL A 58 7.83 -5.26 -0.79
N ARG A 59 8.20 -4.58 0.30
CA ARG A 59 9.46 -4.81 1.02
C ARG A 59 9.55 -6.23 1.59
N LEU A 60 8.45 -6.75 2.15
CA LEU A 60 8.41 -8.10 2.70
C LEU A 60 8.52 -9.19 1.63
N SER A 61 8.03 -8.92 0.41
CA SER A 61 8.11 -9.88 -0.70
C SER A 61 9.53 -10.10 -1.24
N ASP A 62 10.46 -9.20 -0.92
CA ASP A 62 11.89 -9.25 -1.27
C ASP A 62 12.17 -9.54 -2.75
N THR A 63 11.34 -8.98 -3.64
CA THR A 63 11.52 -9.09 -5.09
C THR A 63 11.27 -7.77 -5.80
N THR A 64 11.97 -7.56 -6.91
CA THR A 64 11.71 -6.45 -7.85
C THR A 64 10.88 -6.88 -9.06
N GLU A 65 10.47 -8.14 -9.14
CA GLU A 65 9.50 -8.59 -10.13
C GLU A 65 8.11 -8.04 -9.76
N PRO A 66 7.37 -7.39 -10.68
CA PRO A 66 6.04 -6.89 -10.38
C PRO A 66 5.01 -8.02 -10.35
N PRO A 67 4.05 -8.01 -9.40
CA PRO A 67 2.84 -8.83 -9.51
C PRO A 67 2.11 -8.55 -10.82
N SER A 68 1.48 -9.59 -11.39
CA SER A 68 0.68 -9.44 -12.61
C SER A 68 -0.42 -8.38 -12.41
N GLY A 69 -0.55 -7.48 -13.39
CA GLY A 69 -1.57 -6.43 -13.37
C GLY A 69 -1.25 -5.22 -12.46
N VAL A 70 -0.13 -5.21 -11.73
CA VAL A 70 0.15 -4.14 -10.76
C VAL A 70 0.37 -2.79 -11.45
N ALA A 71 0.93 -2.77 -12.66
CA ALA A 71 1.19 -1.54 -13.41
C ALA A 71 -0.13 -0.84 -13.78
N GLU A 72 -1.10 -1.60 -14.28
CA GLU A 72 -2.44 -1.14 -14.64
C GLU A 72 -3.17 -0.61 -13.41
N VAL A 73 -3.05 -1.30 -12.26
CA VAL A 73 -3.62 -0.85 -11.00
C VAL A 73 -2.99 0.49 -10.58
N LEU A 74 -1.67 0.62 -10.59
CA LEU A 74 -1.00 1.86 -10.22
C LEU A 74 -1.39 3.04 -11.12
N ILE A 75 -1.51 2.82 -12.44
CA ILE A 75 -2.00 3.83 -13.39
C ILE A 75 -3.43 4.24 -13.04
N SER A 76 -4.31 3.28 -12.75
CA SER A 76 -5.71 3.54 -12.41
C SER A 76 -5.87 4.36 -11.12
N LEU A 77 -4.90 4.29 -10.20
CA LEU A 77 -4.90 5.02 -8.93
C LEU A 77 -4.35 6.45 -9.06
N GLN A 78 -3.70 6.82 -10.16
CA GLN A 78 -3.12 8.17 -10.32
C GLN A 78 -4.11 9.32 -10.12
N PRO A 79 -5.36 9.27 -10.62
CA PRO A 79 -6.33 10.35 -10.37
C PRO A 79 -6.64 10.52 -8.89
N ALA A 80 -6.81 9.42 -8.15
CA ALA A 80 -7.06 9.45 -6.71
C ALA A 80 -5.82 9.96 -5.95
N ALA A 81 -4.64 9.46 -6.28
CA ALA A 81 -3.39 9.94 -5.70
C ALA A 81 -3.15 11.44 -5.94
N LYS A 82 -3.47 11.95 -7.14
CA LYS A 82 -3.39 13.38 -7.43
C LYS A 82 -4.39 14.19 -6.61
N LYS A 83 -5.62 13.69 -6.48
CA LYS A 83 -6.67 14.33 -5.65
C LYS A 83 -6.26 14.42 -4.18
N PHE A 84 -5.63 13.37 -3.66
CA PHE A 84 -5.24 13.23 -2.25
C PHE A 84 -3.81 13.67 -1.95
N GLY A 85 -3.08 14.26 -2.91
CA GLY A 85 -1.67 14.65 -2.69
C GLY A 85 -0.69 13.49 -2.51
N ALA A 86 -1.12 12.25 -2.79
CA ALA A 86 -0.41 11.00 -2.50
C ALA A 86 0.30 10.40 -3.73
N ALA A 87 0.77 11.25 -4.65
CA ALA A 87 1.42 10.80 -5.89
C ALA A 87 2.79 10.15 -5.63
N ASN A 88 3.46 10.51 -4.53
CA ASN A 88 4.78 9.97 -4.21
C ASN A 88 4.69 8.52 -3.71
N GLU A 89 3.59 8.17 -3.05
CA GLU A 89 3.31 6.83 -2.53
C GLU A 89 3.23 5.82 -3.69
N LEU A 90 2.48 6.14 -4.74
CA LEU A 90 2.41 5.28 -5.94
C LEU A 90 3.73 5.22 -6.68
N LYS A 91 4.46 6.35 -6.79
CA LYS A 91 5.79 6.38 -7.40
C LYS A 91 6.79 5.51 -6.67
N ASN A 92 6.75 5.48 -5.34
CA ASN A 92 7.66 4.64 -4.55
C ASN A 92 7.47 3.16 -4.86
N ILE A 93 6.21 2.72 -4.98
CA ILE A 93 5.87 1.33 -5.35
C ILE A 93 6.29 1.04 -6.80
N ALA A 94 6.00 1.96 -7.73
CA ALA A 94 6.41 1.82 -9.13
C ALA A 94 7.94 1.74 -9.27
N ASN A 95 8.66 2.62 -8.58
CA ASN A 95 10.12 2.67 -8.60
C ASN A 95 10.76 1.39 -8.07
N TRP A 96 10.18 0.77 -7.04
CA TRP A 96 10.65 -0.53 -6.53
C TRP A 96 10.64 -1.60 -7.63
N TYR A 97 9.57 -1.64 -8.42
CA TYR A 97 9.41 -2.55 -9.55
C TYR A 97 10.02 -2.03 -10.86
N ARG A 98 10.68 -0.86 -10.84
CA ARG A 98 11.24 -0.18 -12.03
C ARG A 98 10.19 0.06 -13.13
N LEU A 99 8.95 0.33 -12.73
CA LEU A 99 7.84 0.64 -13.63
C LEU A 99 7.77 2.13 -13.92
N THR A 100 7.41 2.48 -15.16
CA THR A 100 7.09 3.85 -15.56
C THR A 100 5.57 4.00 -15.57
N ILE A 101 5.05 4.82 -14.66
CA ILE A 101 3.62 5.15 -14.54
C ILE A 101 3.40 6.65 -14.65
#